data_AF-A0A356J6U0-F1
#
_entry.id   AF-A0A356J6U0-F1
#
_cell.length_a   1.000
_cell.length_b   1.000
_cell.length_c   1.000
_cell.angle_alpha   90.00
_cell.angle_beta   90.00
_cell.angle_gamma   90.00
#
_symmetry.space_group_name_H-M   'P 1'
#
loop_
_entity.id
_entity.type
_entity.pdbx_description
1 polymer ?
#
loop_
_entity_poly.entity_id
_entity_poly.type
_entity_poly.pdbx_seq_one_letter_code
_entity_poly.pdbx_strand_id
1 'polypeptide(L)'
;MFQEMSLDTEIGLFRSSEHLREISKKEIDRMVEDCRDHKADPDDLFDFLKNLIKRTNKKEKTPLIDMYRRLMEVFDLPWEITPGRSMLYDVTMINKEGSDDPEACFNSDIPTFFATIADLENQHPKSARFLFKTYGICAFHRYGPDMLAKQFEESFLNKPYGVVWALHRDGGDGFSELSGELQDMCDQLPPGATMRILEAGDGIEAILQLMAQHRRFPNQDFLFGIVATHSHGGGNLVFGADHEDDPITGVPGAIRREHLQGTGGKRISSYFAKGAPIILMGCKSARPEGVAEALENALNLPIIAATENTTSSQITFTSWGKDFVPTVDVKYFQEENVVPTKIFSEEDFN
;
A
#
# COMPACT_ATOMS: atom_id res chain seq x y z
N MET A 1 21.50 -12.16 49.23
CA MET A 1 20.58 -11.11 48.76
C MET A 1 21.32 -10.39 47.65
N PHE A 2 21.23 -10.89 46.42
CA PHE A 2 21.87 -10.26 45.27
C PHE A 2 20.96 -9.14 44.80
N GLN A 3 21.51 -7.93 44.77
CA GLN A 3 20.82 -6.73 44.35
C GLN A 3 20.77 -6.76 42.82
N GLU A 4 19.58 -6.89 42.24
CA GLU A 4 19.37 -6.66 40.81
C GLU A 4 19.81 -5.24 40.48
N MET A 5 20.97 -5.13 39.83
CA MET A 5 21.41 -3.88 39.22
C MET A 5 20.62 -3.70 37.92
N SER A 6 19.81 -2.64 37.85
CA SER A 6 19.14 -2.27 36.60
C SER A 6 20.16 -1.79 35.58
N LEU A 7 19.98 -2.22 34.33
CA LEU A 7 20.81 -1.90 33.16
C LEU A 7 20.98 -0.38 32.93
N ASP A 8 20.12 0.44 33.52
CA ASP A 8 20.06 1.88 33.31
C ASP A 8 21.10 2.67 34.13
N THR A 9 21.71 2.06 35.16
CA THR A 9 22.59 2.81 36.08
C THR A 9 24.07 2.83 35.64
N GLU A 10 24.46 2.03 34.64
CA GLU A 10 25.85 1.95 34.15
C GLU A 10 26.16 2.81 32.90
N ILE A 11 25.20 3.58 32.39
CA ILE A 11 25.39 4.39 31.17
C ILE A 11 26.07 5.75 31.46
N GLY A 12 26.26 6.10 32.74
CA GLY A 12 26.69 7.44 33.15
C GLY A 12 28.18 7.78 33.01
N LEU A 13 29.08 6.84 32.72
CA LEU A 13 30.53 7.09 32.78
C LEU A 13 31.28 6.44 31.61
N PHE A 14 31.68 7.28 30.64
CA PHE A 14 32.76 7.05 29.66
C PHE A 14 32.64 5.81 28.74
N ARG A 15 31.62 5.75 27.89
CA ARG A 15 31.78 5.09 26.58
C ARG A 15 32.13 6.16 25.55
N SER A 16 33.35 6.11 25.01
CA SER A 16 33.71 6.91 23.84
C SER A 16 32.66 6.67 22.75
N SER A 17 32.37 7.71 21.96
CA SER A 17 31.46 7.61 20.81
C SER A 17 31.83 6.43 19.88
N GLU A 18 33.12 6.07 19.85
CA GLU A 18 33.65 4.92 19.13
C GLU A 18 33.19 3.57 19.68
N HIS A 19 33.19 3.37 21.00
CA HIS A 19 32.72 2.10 21.59
C HIS A 19 31.22 1.90 21.39
N LEU A 20 30.42 2.98 21.49
CA LEU A 20 28.99 2.92 21.16
C LEU A 20 28.77 2.61 19.67
N ARG A 21 29.60 3.16 18.77
CA ARG A 21 29.54 2.84 17.33
C ARG A 21 29.86 1.37 17.05
N GLU A 22 30.86 0.80 17.72
CA GLU A 22 31.19 -0.62 17.56
C GLU A 22 30.08 -1.55 18.05
N ILE A 23 29.45 -1.23 19.19
CA ILE A 23 28.32 -2.00 19.71
C ILE A 23 27.15 -1.92 18.72
N SER A 24 26.76 -0.71 18.29
CA SER A 24 25.69 -0.52 17.31
C SER A 24 25.99 -1.27 16.02
N LYS A 25 27.23 -1.27 15.54
CA LYS A 25 27.61 -2.01 14.33
C LYS A 25 27.42 -3.52 14.51
N LYS A 26 27.85 -4.10 15.62
CA LYS A 26 27.66 -5.53 15.91
C LYS A 26 26.19 -5.90 16.02
N GLU A 27 25.39 -5.04 16.64
CA GLU A 27 23.94 -5.24 16.74
C GLU A 27 23.25 -5.16 15.36
N ILE A 28 23.62 -4.18 14.53
CA ILE A 28 23.16 -4.08 13.13
C ILE A 28 23.55 -5.34 12.36
N ASP A 29 24.81 -5.78 12.45
CA ASP A 29 25.30 -6.97 11.75
C ASP A 29 24.53 -8.22 12.16
N ARG A 30 24.31 -8.40 13.47
CA ARG A 30 23.48 -9.49 14.00
C ARG A 30 22.07 -9.44 13.44
N MET A 31 21.40 -8.28 13.51
CA MET A 31 20.01 -8.13 13.07
C MET A 31 19.84 -8.39 11.58
N VAL A 32 20.78 -7.91 10.76
CA VAL A 32 20.80 -8.16 9.31
C VAL A 32 21.02 -9.65 9.01
N GLU A 33 21.87 -10.34 9.77
CA GLU A 33 22.06 -11.79 9.62
C GLU A 33 20.83 -12.58 10.04
N ASP A 34 20.21 -12.22 11.17
CA ASP A 34 18.97 -12.84 11.65
C ASP A 34 17.86 -12.71 10.59
N CYS A 35 17.75 -11.56 9.91
CA CYS A 35 16.82 -11.36 8.79
C CYS A 35 17.17 -12.23 7.59
N ARG A 36 18.46 -12.33 7.23
CA ARG A 36 18.93 -13.15 6.09
C ARG A 36 18.67 -14.63 6.30
N ASP A 37 18.79 -15.09 7.54
CA ASP A 37 18.56 -16.47 7.94
C ASP A 37 17.08 -16.81 8.17
N HIS A 38 16.17 -15.83 8.00
CA HIS A 38 14.74 -15.97 8.32
C HIS A 38 14.51 -16.39 9.79
N LYS A 39 15.24 -15.75 10.70
CA LYS A 39 15.20 -15.98 12.16
C LYS A 39 14.97 -14.72 12.97
N ALA A 40 14.88 -13.56 12.32
CA ALA A 40 14.63 -12.30 13.00
C ALA A 40 13.24 -12.33 13.62
N ASP A 41 13.17 -12.15 14.93
CA ASP A 41 11.89 -11.89 15.58
C ASP A 41 11.37 -10.50 15.15
N PRO A 42 10.15 -10.39 14.59
CA PRO A 42 9.63 -9.12 14.08
C PRO A 42 9.53 -8.02 15.14
N ASP A 43 9.18 -8.37 16.39
CA ASP A 43 9.04 -7.42 17.48
C ASP A 43 10.42 -6.92 17.94
N ASP A 44 11.41 -7.80 18.03
CA ASP A 44 12.80 -7.43 18.32
C ASP A 44 13.37 -6.49 17.23
N LEU A 45 13.09 -6.78 15.96
CA LEU A 45 13.52 -5.92 14.84
C LEU A 45 12.85 -4.54 14.91
N PHE A 46 11.54 -4.51 15.18
CA PHE A 46 10.78 -3.27 15.36
C PHE A 46 11.38 -2.41 16.47
N ASP A 47 11.57 -2.98 17.67
CA ASP A 47 12.08 -2.24 18.82
C ASP A 47 13.53 -1.81 18.62
N PHE A 48 14.35 -2.64 17.97
CA PHE A 48 15.71 -2.27 17.60
C PHE A 48 15.74 -1.06 16.66
N LEU A 49 14.95 -1.09 15.59
CA LEU A 49 14.85 0.01 14.62
C LEU A 49 14.32 1.28 15.27
N LYS A 50 13.28 1.18 16.08
CA LYS A 50 12.71 2.31 16.84
C LYS A 50 13.74 2.94 17.77
N ASN A 51 14.54 2.13 18.47
CA ASN A 51 15.61 2.62 19.33
C ASN A 51 16.77 3.22 18.53
N LEU A 52 17.12 2.63 17.39
CA LEU A 52 18.17 3.15 16.51
C LEU A 52 17.77 4.52 15.93
N ILE A 53 16.52 4.69 15.49
CA ILE A 53 15.97 5.98 15.03
C ILE A 53 16.07 7.03 16.15
N LYS A 54 15.62 6.71 17.38
CA LYS A 54 15.70 7.63 18.53
C LYS A 54 17.14 8.06 18.88
N ARG A 55 18.11 7.16 18.70
CA ARG A 55 19.53 7.41 19.02
C ARG A 55 20.28 8.12 17.90
N THR A 56 19.80 8.04 16.66
CA THR A 56 20.45 8.63 15.50
C THR A 56 20.27 10.15 15.52
N ASN A 57 21.36 10.89 15.73
CA ASN A 57 21.36 12.35 15.62
C ASN A 57 21.09 12.75 14.16
N LYS A 58 20.28 13.81 13.95
CA LYS A 58 19.96 14.38 12.63
C LYS A 58 21.19 14.61 11.73
N LYS A 59 22.38 14.84 12.30
CA LYS A 59 23.64 15.06 11.58
C LYS A 59 24.42 13.78 11.21
N GLU A 60 24.14 12.64 11.82
CA GLU A 60 24.86 11.37 11.62
C GLU A 60 23.92 10.27 11.11
N LYS A 61 23.21 10.51 9.99
CA LYS A 61 22.24 9.56 9.42
C LYS A 61 22.87 8.30 8.79
N THR A 62 24.19 8.24 8.64
CA THR A 62 24.91 7.19 7.90
C THR A 62 24.64 5.77 8.42
N PRO A 63 24.68 5.47 9.74
CA PRO A 63 24.45 4.10 10.23
C PRO A 63 23.02 3.61 9.99
N LEU A 64 22.05 4.51 10.11
CA LEU A 64 20.64 4.20 9.88
C LEU A 64 20.35 3.91 8.40
N ILE A 65 20.88 4.74 7.50
CA ILE A 65 20.77 4.56 6.04
C ILE A 65 21.47 3.26 5.61
N ASP A 66 22.66 2.98 6.15
CA ASP A 66 23.39 1.74 5.86
C ASP A 66 22.59 0.51 6.28
N MET A 67 22.01 0.54 7.49
CA MET A 67 21.15 -0.54 7.95
C MET A 67 19.94 -0.76 7.03
N TYR A 68 19.21 0.32 6.68
CA TYR A 68 18.05 0.20 5.81
C TYR A 68 18.42 -0.37 4.44
N ARG A 69 19.52 0.11 3.85
CA ARG A 69 20.01 -0.43 2.57
C ARG A 69 20.31 -1.92 2.67
N ARG A 70 21.00 -2.34 3.73
CA ARG A 70 21.33 -3.75 3.95
C ARG A 70 20.10 -4.63 4.17
N LEU A 71 19.08 -4.13 4.87
CA LEU A 71 17.81 -4.84 5.02
C LEU A 71 17.08 -4.96 3.67
N MET A 72 17.00 -3.89 2.88
CA MET A 72 16.43 -3.92 1.53
C MET A 72 17.15 -4.94 0.63
N GLU A 73 18.48 -4.98 0.70
CA GLU A 73 19.30 -5.99 0.00
C GLU A 73 19.00 -7.41 0.46
N VAL A 74 18.87 -7.64 1.78
CA VAL A 74 18.51 -8.95 2.36
C VAL A 74 17.16 -9.43 1.84
N PHE A 75 16.18 -8.53 1.73
CA PHE A 75 14.84 -8.86 1.24
C PHE A 75 14.70 -8.82 -0.29
N ASP A 76 15.80 -8.57 -1.02
CA ASP A 76 15.83 -8.48 -2.49
C ASP A 76 14.82 -7.44 -3.03
N LEU A 77 14.66 -6.35 -2.29
CA LEU A 77 13.86 -5.19 -2.64
C LEU A 77 14.77 -4.06 -3.16
N PRO A 78 14.38 -3.34 -4.22
CA PRO A 78 15.21 -2.27 -4.74
C PRO A 78 15.33 -1.11 -3.73
N TRP A 79 16.57 -0.66 -3.49
CA TRP A 79 16.82 0.56 -2.73
C TRP A 79 16.32 1.80 -3.49
N GLU A 80 16.55 1.85 -4.80
CA GLU A 80 16.16 2.94 -5.71
C GLU A 80 15.11 2.45 -6.72
N ILE A 81 14.00 3.18 -6.82
CA ILE A 81 12.99 2.96 -7.88
C ILE A 81 13.37 3.78 -9.12
N THR A 82 13.88 5.01 -8.89
CA THR A 82 14.33 5.97 -9.91
C THR A 82 15.65 6.58 -9.42
N PRO A 83 16.60 6.96 -10.30
CA PRO A 83 17.85 7.58 -9.86
C PRO A 83 17.61 8.76 -8.90
N GLY A 84 18.17 8.68 -7.69
CA GLY A 84 18.00 9.71 -6.64
C GLY A 84 16.66 9.67 -5.88
N ARG A 85 15.87 8.61 -6.03
CA ARG A 85 14.60 8.40 -5.33
C ARG A 85 14.53 6.96 -4.80
N SER A 86 14.65 6.81 -3.48
CA SER A 86 14.63 5.49 -2.84
C SER A 86 13.19 4.95 -2.72
N MET A 87 13.01 3.64 -2.82
CA MET A 87 11.71 3.00 -2.52
C MET A 87 11.27 3.35 -1.10
N LEU A 88 12.23 3.36 -0.18
CA LEU A 88 11.95 3.70 1.20
C LEU A 88 11.48 5.16 1.34
N TYR A 89 11.98 6.10 0.55
CA TYR A 89 11.41 7.46 0.47
C TYR A 89 9.98 7.45 -0.05
N ASP A 90 9.70 6.69 -1.10
CA ASP A 90 8.37 6.64 -1.70
C ASP A 90 7.32 6.01 -0.78
N VAL A 91 7.75 5.05 0.03
CA VAL A 91 6.86 4.30 0.92
C VAL A 91 6.74 4.94 2.30
N THR A 92 7.87 5.37 2.86
CA THR A 92 7.95 5.84 4.25
C THR A 92 8.30 7.31 4.33
N MET A 93 8.24 8.08 3.24
CA MET A 93 8.50 9.53 3.28
C MET A 93 9.84 9.92 3.92
N ILE A 94 10.84 9.02 3.99
CA ILE A 94 12.18 9.34 4.51
C ILE A 94 12.82 10.28 3.53
N ASN A 95 12.61 11.58 3.76
CA ASN A 95 13.24 12.73 3.12
C ASN A 95 13.90 12.46 1.77
N LYS A 96 13.34 13.10 0.74
CA LYS A 96 13.97 13.38 -0.57
C LYS A 96 15.47 13.35 -0.35
N GLU A 97 16.22 12.44 -0.97
CA GLU A 97 17.67 12.57 -1.02
C GLU A 97 17.95 13.93 -1.70
N GLY A 98 18.07 15.01 -0.92
CA GLY A 98 18.03 16.41 -1.38
C GLY A 98 17.06 17.38 -0.67
N SER A 99 16.29 16.95 0.34
CA SER A 99 15.60 17.88 1.24
C SER A 99 16.60 18.43 2.26
N ASP A 100 17.02 19.69 2.08
CA ASP A 100 17.83 20.44 3.05
C ASP A 100 17.08 20.73 4.37
N ASP A 101 15.98 20.04 4.66
CA ASP A 101 15.21 20.20 5.88
C ASP A 101 15.69 19.25 6.99
N PRO A 102 16.57 19.72 7.90
CA PRO A 102 16.97 18.94 9.08
C PRO A 102 15.81 18.76 10.07
N GLU A 103 14.67 19.44 9.91
CA GLU A 103 13.51 19.36 10.80
C GLU A 103 12.50 18.28 10.44
N ALA A 104 12.54 17.74 9.22
CA ALA A 104 11.65 16.65 8.82
C ALA A 104 11.86 15.40 9.71
N CYS A 105 10.80 15.00 10.40
CA CYS A 105 10.78 13.86 11.33
C CYS A 105 11.15 12.56 10.62
N PHE A 106 11.81 11.65 11.34
CA PHE A 106 11.92 10.26 10.90
C PHE A 106 10.52 9.64 10.88
N ASN A 107 10.17 8.99 9.77
CA ASN A 107 8.87 8.34 9.62
C ASN A 107 8.75 7.15 10.61
N SER A 108 7.63 7.12 11.32
CA SER A 108 7.32 6.15 12.38
C SER A 108 7.03 4.74 11.87
N ASP A 109 6.84 4.59 10.57
CA ASP A 109 6.33 3.38 9.92
C ASP A 109 7.47 2.50 9.43
N ILE A 110 8.72 2.98 9.42
CA ILE A 110 9.89 2.20 9.02
C ILE A 110 10.10 0.95 9.89
N PRO A 111 10.01 1.02 11.23
CA PRO A 111 10.08 -0.18 12.06
C PRO A 111 8.97 -1.18 11.70
N THR A 112 7.74 -0.71 11.52
CA THR A 112 6.60 -1.55 11.10
C THR A 112 6.85 -2.17 9.72
N PHE A 113 7.36 -1.40 8.76
CA PHE A 113 7.66 -1.86 7.41
C PHE A 113 8.62 -3.05 7.41
N PHE A 114 9.75 -2.94 8.11
CA PHE A 114 10.72 -4.03 8.15
C PHE A 114 10.27 -5.20 9.03
N ALA A 115 9.53 -4.94 10.11
CA ALA A 115 8.94 -5.99 10.94
C ALA A 115 7.92 -6.83 10.14
N THR A 116 7.02 -6.18 9.39
CA THR A 116 6.07 -6.88 8.52
C THR A 116 6.78 -7.73 7.45
N ILE A 117 7.85 -7.21 6.84
CA ILE A 117 8.63 -7.97 5.86
C ILE A 117 9.34 -9.15 6.52
N ALA A 118 9.94 -8.95 7.69
CA ALA A 118 10.62 -10.02 8.42
C ALA A 118 9.66 -11.15 8.81
N ASP A 119 8.48 -10.80 9.33
CA ASP A 119 7.43 -11.79 9.64
C ASP A 119 7.02 -12.58 8.39
N LEU A 120 6.73 -11.86 7.30
CA LEU A 120 6.35 -12.47 6.04
C LEU A 120 7.45 -13.39 5.48
N GLU A 121 8.72 -12.99 5.55
CA GLU A 121 9.87 -13.76 5.07
C GLU A 121 10.19 -14.97 5.95
N ASN A 122 9.91 -14.89 7.26
CA ASN A 122 10.01 -16.03 8.17
C ASN A 122 8.98 -17.10 7.86
N GLN A 123 7.75 -16.69 7.53
CA GLN A 123 6.67 -17.61 7.15
C GLN A 123 6.89 -18.18 5.74
N HIS A 124 7.25 -17.32 4.80
CA HIS A 124 7.40 -17.65 3.39
C HIS A 124 8.65 -16.95 2.79
N PRO A 125 9.80 -17.63 2.71
CA PRO A 125 10.99 -17.04 2.12
C PRO A 125 10.78 -16.54 0.67
N LYS A 126 11.26 -15.33 0.38
CA LYS A 126 11.18 -14.58 -0.88
C LYS A 126 9.80 -14.06 -1.26
N SER A 127 8.85 -14.10 -0.32
CA SER A 127 7.49 -13.60 -0.51
C SER A 127 7.44 -12.08 -0.66
N ALA A 128 8.24 -11.31 0.08
CA ALA A 128 8.26 -9.85 -0.02
C ALA A 128 8.70 -9.42 -1.43
N ARG A 129 9.80 -10.01 -1.93
CA ARG A 129 10.24 -9.81 -3.31
C ARG A 129 9.15 -10.17 -4.32
N PHE A 130 8.48 -11.29 -4.11
CA PHE A 130 7.42 -11.75 -5.01
C PHE A 130 6.25 -10.76 -5.04
N LEU A 131 5.81 -10.30 -3.87
CA LEU A 131 4.70 -9.33 -3.74
C LEU A 131 5.06 -8.00 -4.38
N PHE A 132 6.27 -7.50 -4.15
CA PHE A 132 6.77 -6.30 -4.82
C PHE A 132 6.76 -6.46 -6.35
N LYS A 133 7.37 -7.52 -6.90
CA LYS A 133 7.48 -7.69 -8.35
C LYS A 133 6.16 -8.01 -9.05
N THR A 134 5.27 -8.73 -8.36
CA THR A 134 4.02 -9.21 -8.96
C THR A 134 2.89 -8.21 -8.80
N TYR A 135 2.83 -7.55 -7.64
CA TYR A 135 1.70 -6.74 -7.24
C TYR A 135 2.07 -5.27 -6.99
N GLY A 136 3.35 -4.92 -7.11
CA GLY A 136 3.82 -3.57 -6.86
C GLY A 136 3.81 -3.17 -5.39
N ILE A 137 3.60 -4.11 -4.45
CA ILE A 137 3.52 -3.80 -3.01
C ILE A 137 4.86 -3.22 -2.55
N CYS A 138 4.82 -1.92 -2.27
CA CYS A 138 5.91 -1.16 -1.71
C CYS A 138 5.56 -0.79 -0.26
N ALA A 139 4.31 -0.46 0.06
CA ALA A 139 3.89 -0.07 1.42
C ALA A 139 3.54 -1.23 2.34
N PHE A 140 4.49 -2.12 2.62
CA PHE A 140 4.30 -3.29 3.50
C PHE A 140 3.73 -2.93 4.88
N HIS A 141 4.10 -1.78 5.46
CA HIS A 141 3.58 -1.33 6.76
C HIS A 141 2.07 -1.03 6.76
N ARG A 142 1.45 -0.80 5.58
CA ARG A 142 0.02 -0.51 5.44
C ARG A 142 -0.84 -1.76 5.58
N TYR A 143 -0.25 -2.94 5.50
CA TYR A 143 -0.97 -4.21 5.47
C TYR A 143 -0.52 -5.12 6.60
N GLY A 144 -1.44 -5.87 7.18
CA GLY A 144 -1.09 -6.92 8.12
C GLY A 144 -0.28 -8.03 7.45
N PRO A 145 0.71 -8.63 8.14
CA PRO A 145 1.53 -9.72 7.59
C PRO A 145 0.68 -10.92 7.15
N ASP A 146 -0.35 -11.29 7.91
CA ASP A 146 -1.26 -12.39 7.58
C ASP A 146 -2.00 -12.16 6.24
N MET A 147 -2.42 -10.93 5.97
CA MET A 147 -3.09 -10.58 4.71
C MET A 147 -2.14 -10.70 3.52
N LEU A 148 -0.88 -10.25 3.68
CA LEU A 148 0.14 -10.35 2.66
C LEU A 148 0.58 -11.81 2.43
N ALA A 149 0.71 -12.59 3.51
CA ALA A 149 1.00 -14.02 3.46
C ALA A 149 -0.09 -14.76 2.69
N LYS A 150 -1.36 -14.52 3.05
CA LYS A 150 -2.51 -15.08 2.35
C LYS A 150 -2.51 -14.71 0.86
N GLN A 151 -2.27 -13.44 0.51
CA GLN A 151 -2.17 -13.03 -0.90
C GLN A 151 -1.05 -13.78 -1.63
N PHE A 152 0.13 -13.92 -1.01
CA PHE A 152 1.25 -14.69 -1.56
C PHE A 152 0.85 -16.16 -1.82
N GLU A 153 0.28 -16.85 -0.84
CA GLU A 153 -0.16 -18.24 -0.97
C GLU A 153 -1.24 -18.41 -2.06
N GLU A 154 -2.21 -17.50 -2.11
CA GLU A 154 -3.33 -17.54 -3.05
C GLU A 154 -2.93 -17.10 -4.47
N SER A 155 -1.74 -16.54 -4.65
CA SER A 155 -1.17 -16.19 -5.96
C SER A 155 -0.93 -17.40 -6.86
N PHE A 156 -0.85 -18.59 -6.27
CA PHE A 156 -0.62 -19.86 -6.96
C PHE A 156 -1.91 -20.65 -7.19
N LEU A 157 -3.05 -20.11 -6.73
CA LEU A 157 -4.34 -20.77 -6.81
C LEU A 157 -5.20 -20.17 -7.93
N ASN A 158 -6.00 -21.03 -8.56
CA ASN A 158 -6.96 -20.62 -9.57
C ASN A 158 -8.31 -20.22 -8.92
N LYS A 159 -8.30 -19.18 -8.09
CA LYS A 159 -9.50 -18.67 -7.40
C LYS A 159 -9.99 -17.37 -8.04
N PRO A 160 -11.32 -17.14 -8.12
CA PRO A 160 -11.85 -15.83 -8.50
C PRO A 160 -11.49 -14.80 -7.42
N TYR A 161 -11.25 -13.55 -7.84
CA TYR A 161 -10.74 -12.53 -6.94
C TYR A 161 -11.25 -11.13 -7.25
N GLY A 162 -11.39 -10.32 -6.20
CA GLY A 162 -11.48 -8.86 -6.34
C GLY A 162 -10.11 -8.22 -6.37
N VAL A 163 -10.03 -7.00 -6.90
CA VAL A 163 -8.80 -6.20 -6.95
C VAL A 163 -8.92 -4.94 -6.13
N VAL A 164 -7.87 -4.61 -5.40
CA VAL A 164 -7.71 -3.35 -4.67
C VAL A 164 -6.53 -2.63 -5.29
N TRP A 165 -6.75 -1.46 -5.88
CA TRP A 165 -5.68 -0.60 -6.36
C TRP A 165 -5.41 0.49 -5.33
N ALA A 166 -4.24 0.41 -4.71
CA ALA A 166 -3.76 1.37 -3.76
C ALA A 166 -2.61 2.21 -4.34
N LEU A 167 -2.49 3.44 -3.86
CA LEU A 167 -1.34 4.29 -4.12
C LEU A 167 -0.07 3.78 -3.40
N HIS A 168 1.11 3.91 -4.00
CA HIS A 168 2.39 3.64 -3.30
C HIS A 168 2.56 4.57 -2.11
N ARG A 169 2.30 5.87 -2.33
CA ARG A 169 2.69 6.96 -1.43
C ARG A 169 1.49 7.78 -0.98
N ASP A 170 1.21 7.77 0.31
CA ASP A 170 0.20 8.63 0.93
C ASP A 170 0.87 9.82 1.61
N GLY A 171 0.65 11.02 1.08
CA GLY A 171 1.24 12.25 1.63
C GLY A 171 0.53 12.80 2.86
N GLY A 172 -0.59 12.22 3.30
CA GLY A 172 -1.45 12.82 4.33
C GLY A 172 -2.21 11.85 5.23
N ASP A 173 -1.70 10.62 5.41
CA ASP A 173 -2.29 9.57 6.27
C ASP A 173 -3.78 9.25 5.98
N GLY A 174 -4.28 9.64 4.80
CA GLY A 174 -5.67 9.43 4.38
C GLY A 174 -6.05 7.96 4.20
N PHE A 175 -5.06 7.06 4.17
CA PHE A 175 -5.24 5.61 4.09
C PHE A 175 -4.67 4.87 5.31
N SER A 176 -4.47 5.56 6.43
CA SER A 176 -4.03 4.94 7.70
C SER A 176 -4.98 3.85 8.21
N GLU A 177 -6.29 4.01 7.99
CA GLU A 177 -7.33 3.03 8.37
C GLU A 177 -7.55 1.93 7.32
N LEU A 178 -6.91 2.03 6.14
CA LEU A 178 -7.14 1.12 5.02
C LEU A 178 -6.89 -0.35 5.41
N SER A 179 -5.91 -0.63 6.26
CA SER A 179 -5.62 -2.01 6.71
C SER A 179 -6.84 -2.67 7.37
N GLY A 180 -7.51 -1.94 8.27
CA GLY A 180 -8.70 -2.44 8.97
C GLY A 180 -9.87 -2.65 8.02
N GLU A 181 -10.11 -1.68 7.14
CA GLU A 181 -11.18 -1.79 6.13
C GLU A 181 -10.94 -2.99 5.19
N LEU A 182 -9.70 -3.20 4.72
CA LEU A 182 -9.36 -4.34 3.86
C LEU A 182 -9.45 -5.68 4.61
N GLN A 183 -9.10 -5.73 5.89
CA GLN A 183 -9.26 -6.94 6.69
C GLN A 183 -10.76 -7.29 6.87
N ASP A 184 -11.59 -6.29 7.22
CA ASP A 184 -13.04 -6.47 7.32
C ASP A 184 -13.64 -6.97 6.01
N MET A 185 -13.13 -6.50 4.86
CA MET A 185 -13.55 -7.00 3.55
C MET A 185 -13.08 -8.43 3.27
N CYS A 186 -11.83 -8.76 3.63
CA CYS A 186 -11.31 -10.13 3.52
C CYS A 186 -12.17 -11.14 4.28
N ASP A 187 -12.67 -10.76 5.45
CA ASP A 187 -13.48 -11.61 6.32
C ASP A 187 -14.91 -11.81 5.80
N GLN A 188 -15.38 -10.91 4.92
CA GLN A 188 -16.67 -11.00 4.25
C GLN A 188 -16.66 -11.84 2.97
N LEU A 189 -15.48 -12.24 2.46
CA LEU A 189 -15.36 -13.02 1.24
C LEU A 189 -15.89 -14.45 1.43
N PRO A 190 -16.65 -15.01 0.47
CA PRO A 190 -17.14 -16.37 0.55
C PRO A 190 -15.97 -17.35 0.39
N PRO A 191 -16.11 -18.58 0.91
CA PRO A 191 -15.12 -19.62 0.68
C PRO A 191 -14.81 -19.79 -0.80
N GLY A 192 -13.53 -19.66 -1.16
CA GLY A 192 -13.05 -19.82 -2.54
C GLY A 192 -12.90 -18.52 -3.33
N ALA A 193 -13.36 -17.37 -2.82
CA ALA A 193 -12.99 -16.06 -3.37
C ALA A 193 -11.80 -15.48 -2.63
N THR A 194 -11.03 -14.61 -3.31
CA THR A 194 -9.89 -13.91 -2.71
C THR A 194 -9.92 -12.43 -3.05
N MET A 195 -9.00 -11.68 -2.45
CA MET A 195 -8.76 -10.28 -2.78
C MET A 195 -7.28 -10.09 -3.02
N ARG A 196 -6.93 -9.26 -4.01
CA ARG A 196 -5.55 -8.96 -4.35
C ARG A 196 -5.32 -7.46 -4.34
N ILE A 197 -4.37 -7.05 -3.53
CA ILE A 197 -3.88 -5.68 -3.43
C ILE A 197 -2.83 -5.48 -4.51
N LEU A 198 -3.01 -4.40 -5.27
CA LEU A 198 -2.15 -3.92 -6.32
C LEU A 198 -1.76 -2.50 -5.97
N GLU A 199 -0.46 -2.22 -6.01
CA GLU A 199 0.07 -0.92 -5.67
C GLU A 199 0.68 -0.25 -6.90
N ALA A 200 0.41 1.04 -7.06
CA ALA A 200 0.94 1.84 -8.16
C ALA A 200 1.37 3.23 -7.70
N GLY A 201 2.48 3.72 -8.25
CA GLY A 201 3.00 5.07 -7.98
C GLY A 201 2.38 6.14 -8.88
N ASP A 202 1.79 5.74 -10.01
CA ASP A 202 1.11 6.63 -10.95
C ASP A 202 -0.04 5.94 -11.69
N GLY A 203 -0.78 6.71 -12.50
CA GLY A 203 -1.95 6.22 -13.23
C GLY A 203 -1.60 5.23 -14.35
N ILE A 204 -0.42 5.35 -14.97
CA ILE A 204 0.02 4.40 -16.01
C ILE A 204 0.39 3.07 -15.37
N GLU A 205 1.17 3.09 -14.30
CA GLU A 205 1.55 1.90 -13.54
C GLU A 205 0.31 1.15 -13.06
N ALA A 206 -0.70 1.84 -12.52
CA ALA A 206 -1.95 1.22 -12.08
C ALA A 206 -2.63 0.40 -13.20
N ILE A 207 -2.69 0.97 -14.40
CA ILE A 207 -3.27 0.30 -15.59
C ILE A 207 -2.40 -0.85 -16.06
N LEU A 208 -1.07 -0.69 -16.07
CA LEU A 208 -0.14 -1.73 -16.48
C LEU A 208 -0.17 -2.93 -15.51
N GLN A 209 -0.21 -2.67 -14.20
CA GLN A 209 -0.36 -3.70 -13.17
C GLN A 209 -1.67 -4.46 -13.36
N LEU A 210 -2.78 -3.77 -13.60
CA LEU A 210 -4.06 -4.41 -13.88
C LEU A 210 -3.99 -5.33 -15.10
N MET A 211 -3.42 -4.84 -16.20
CA MET A 211 -3.22 -5.63 -17.41
C MET A 211 -2.32 -6.84 -17.17
N ALA A 212 -1.28 -6.69 -16.35
CA ALA A 212 -0.38 -7.77 -15.98
C ALA A 212 -1.10 -8.86 -15.18
N GLN A 213 -1.98 -8.47 -14.24
CA GLN A 213 -2.80 -9.42 -13.47
C GLN A 213 -3.74 -10.22 -14.37
N HIS A 214 -4.50 -9.56 -15.23
CA HIS A 214 -5.37 -10.25 -16.17
C HIS A 214 -4.57 -11.18 -17.11
N ARG A 215 -3.40 -10.76 -17.60
CA ARG A 215 -2.54 -11.64 -18.43
C ARG A 215 -2.04 -12.86 -17.67
N ARG A 216 -1.73 -12.70 -16.39
CA ARG A 216 -1.27 -13.79 -15.52
C ARG A 216 -2.39 -14.79 -15.21
N PHE A 217 -3.62 -14.30 -15.11
CA PHE A 217 -4.82 -15.07 -14.79
C PHE A 217 -5.92 -14.86 -15.85
N PRO A 218 -5.71 -15.26 -17.11
CA PRO A 218 -6.56 -14.86 -18.24
C PRO A 218 -7.97 -15.45 -18.26
N ASN A 219 -8.27 -16.36 -17.33
CA ASN A 219 -9.59 -17.00 -17.20
C ASN A 219 -10.27 -16.63 -15.86
N GLN A 220 -9.76 -15.62 -15.16
CA GLN A 220 -10.30 -15.14 -13.90
C GLN A 220 -10.72 -13.68 -14.09
N ASP A 221 -12.01 -13.47 -14.24
CA ASP A 221 -12.58 -12.12 -14.24
C ASP A 221 -12.54 -11.54 -12.81
N PHE A 222 -12.32 -10.24 -12.70
CA PHE A 222 -12.34 -9.55 -11.41
C PHE A 222 -13.78 -9.45 -10.88
N LEU A 223 -13.99 -9.89 -9.64
CA LEU A 223 -15.32 -9.91 -9.01
C LEU A 223 -15.82 -8.53 -8.60
N PHE A 224 -14.90 -7.66 -8.20
CA PHE A 224 -15.11 -6.27 -7.82
C PHE A 224 -13.77 -5.52 -7.92
N GLY A 225 -13.83 -4.19 -7.99
CA GLY A 225 -12.67 -3.31 -7.94
C GLY A 225 -12.79 -2.31 -6.80
N ILE A 226 -11.69 -2.01 -6.13
CA ILE A 226 -11.57 -0.91 -5.17
C ILE A 226 -10.43 -0.02 -5.61
N VAL A 227 -10.67 1.28 -5.69
CA VAL A 227 -9.63 2.27 -5.97
C VAL A 227 -9.39 3.10 -4.71
N ALA A 228 -8.35 2.75 -3.97
CA ALA A 228 -7.86 3.44 -2.78
C ALA A 228 -6.81 4.49 -3.17
N THR A 229 -7.31 5.62 -3.64
CA THR A 229 -6.52 6.70 -4.23
C THR A 229 -7.03 8.07 -3.79
N HIS A 230 -6.17 9.09 -3.82
CA HIS A 230 -6.62 10.47 -3.66
C HIS A 230 -7.42 10.91 -4.89
N SER A 231 -8.36 11.83 -4.70
CA SER A 231 -9.06 12.48 -5.81
C SER A 231 -8.90 13.99 -5.70
N HIS A 232 -8.52 14.62 -6.81
CA HIS A 232 -8.37 16.07 -6.88
C HIS A 232 -9.61 16.70 -7.53
N GLY A 233 -10.49 17.25 -6.68
CA GLY A 233 -11.69 17.98 -7.13
C GLY A 233 -12.72 17.14 -7.89
N GLY A 234 -12.61 15.80 -7.84
CA GLY A 234 -13.47 14.85 -8.55
C GLY A 234 -13.11 14.62 -10.02
N GLY A 235 -12.05 15.25 -10.53
CA GLY A 235 -11.67 15.14 -11.95
C GLY A 235 -10.75 13.97 -12.25
N ASN A 236 -9.92 13.56 -11.29
CA ASN A 236 -8.83 12.61 -11.50
C ASN A 236 -8.63 11.68 -10.28
N LEU A 237 -8.19 10.45 -10.53
CA LEU A 237 -7.72 9.48 -9.54
C LEU A 237 -6.18 9.56 -9.45
N VAL A 238 -5.63 9.91 -8.29
CA VAL A 238 -4.23 10.31 -8.12
C VAL A 238 -3.44 9.26 -7.32
N PHE A 239 -2.58 8.52 -8.02
CA PHE A 239 -1.79 7.43 -7.42
C PHE A 239 -0.43 7.89 -6.86
N GLY A 240 -0.01 9.13 -7.18
CA GLY A 240 1.24 9.73 -6.72
C GLY A 240 1.05 10.96 -5.83
N ALA A 241 1.96 11.17 -4.87
CA ALA A 241 1.88 12.28 -3.91
C ALA A 241 2.00 13.69 -4.51
N ASP A 242 2.61 13.82 -5.70
CA ASP A 242 2.96 15.12 -6.25
C ASP A 242 1.80 15.76 -7.06
N HIS A 243 0.65 15.08 -7.21
CA HIS A 243 -0.58 15.52 -7.91
C HIS A 243 -0.42 15.97 -9.37
N GLU A 244 0.80 16.15 -9.84
CA GLU A 244 1.20 16.59 -11.17
C GLU A 244 1.69 15.41 -12.01
N ASP A 245 1.67 15.59 -13.33
CA ASP A 245 2.34 14.67 -14.24
C ASP A 245 3.85 14.76 -13.99
N ASP A 246 4.58 13.65 -14.13
CA ASP A 246 6.03 13.63 -13.99
C ASP A 246 6.63 14.66 -14.97
N PRO A 247 7.31 15.73 -14.48
CA PRO A 247 7.79 16.80 -15.34
C PRO A 247 8.96 16.38 -16.24
N ILE A 248 9.60 15.26 -15.94
CA ILE A 248 10.72 14.69 -16.70
C ILE A 248 10.21 13.72 -17.77
N THR A 249 9.27 12.85 -17.42
CA THR A 249 8.81 11.79 -18.33
C THR A 249 7.49 12.13 -19.03
N GLY A 250 6.77 13.14 -18.56
CA GLY A 250 5.41 13.47 -19.00
C GLY A 250 4.37 12.42 -18.62
N VAL A 251 4.72 11.46 -17.75
CA VAL A 251 3.83 10.38 -17.33
C VAL A 251 2.74 10.95 -16.43
N PRO A 252 1.46 10.65 -16.69
CA PRO A 252 0.39 11.12 -15.85
C PRO A 252 0.45 10.54 -14.44
N GLY A 253 0.58 11.41 -13.43
CA GLY A 253 0.47 11.05 -12.01
C GLY A 253 -0.94 10.61 -11.61
N ALA A 254 -1.91 10.77 -12.51
CA ALA A 254 -3.32 10.52 -12.27
C ALA A 254 -4.05 9.93 -13.49
N ILE A 255 -5.08 9.13 -13.24
CA ILE A 255 -6.07 8.72 -14.24
C ILE A 255 -7.12 9.81 -14.35
N ARG A 256 -7.20 10.45 -15.51
CA ARG A 256 -8.13 11.55 -15.79
C ARG A 256 -9.28 11.07 -16.66
N ARG A 257 -10.39 11.81 -16.66
CA ARG A 257 -11.54 11.54 -17.53
C ARG A 257 -11.16 11.37 -18.99
N GLU A 258 -10.23 12.17 -19.51
CA GLU A 258 -9.81 12.13 -20.91
C GLU A 258 -9.09 10.83 -21.27
N HIS A 259 -8.38 10.22 -20.30
CA HIS A 259 -7.66 8.96 -20.49
C HIS A 259 -8.62 7.77 -20.67
N LEU A 260 -9.88 7.93 -20.22
CA LEU A 260 -10.90 6.88 -20.27
C LEU A 260 -11.70 6.87 -21.58
N GLN A 261 -11.55 7.90 -22.42
CA GLN A 261 -12.34 8.08 -23.66
C GLN A 261 -11.85 7.22 -24.85
N GLY A 262 -10.88 6.33 -24.63
CA GLY A 262 -10.26 5.50 -25.66
C GLY A 262 -10.69 4.03 -25.66
N THR A 263 -10.17 3.26 -26.61
CA THR A 263 -10.35 1.79 -26.68
C THR A 263 -9.77 1.05 -25.48
N GLY A 264 -8.84 1.68 -24.74
CA GLY A 264 -8.25 1.15 -23.52
C GLY A 264 -9.27 0.87 -22.42
N GLY A 265 -10.22 1.78 -22.18
CA GLY A 265 -11.28 1.59 -21.18
C GLY A 265 -12.14 0.36 -21.49
N LYS A 266 -12.60 0.23 -22.74
CA LYS A 266 -13.36 -0.94 -23.20
C LYS A 266 -12.61 -2.26 -23.10
N ARG A 267 -11.27 -2.23 -23.17
CA ARG A 267 -10.44 -3.41 -22.95
C ARG A 267 -10.34 -3.75 -21.46
N ILE A 268 -10.29 -2.76 -20.59
CA ILE A 268 -10.23 -2.98 -19.15
C ILE A 268 -11.55 -3.54 -18.64
N SER A 269 -12.70 -3.10 -19.17
CA SER A 269 -13.98 -3.65 -18.74
C SER A 269 -14.13 -5.14 -18.99
N SER A 270 -13.50 -5.69 -20.04
CA SER A 270 -13.51 -7.12 -20.29
C SER A 270 -12.70 -7.94 -19.28
N TYR A 271 -11.98 -7.30 -18.35
CA TYR A 271 -11.29 -7.99 -17.28
C TYR A 271 -12.18 -8.21 -16.05
N PHE A 272 -13.33 -7.53 -16.00
CA PHE A 272 -14.27 -7.59 -14.88
C PHE A 272 -15.43 -8.52 -15.21
N ALA A 273 -15.93 -9.21 -14.19
CA ALA A 273 -17.15 -10.00 -14.32
C ALA A 273 -18.32 -9.06 -14.64
N LYS A 274 -19.32 -9.58 -15.36
CA LYS A 274 -20.49 -8.76 -15.74
C LYS A 274 -21.18 -8.23 -14.48
N GLY A 275 -21.33 -6.91 -14.39
CA GLY A 275 -21.96 -6.23 -13.24
C GLY A 275 -21.05 -6.11 -12.01
N ALA A 276 -19.76 -6.43 -12.12
CA ALA A 276 -18.81 -6.24 -11.04
C ALA A 276 -18.75 -4.75 -10.63
N PRO A 277 -18.96 -4.44 -9.34
CA PRO A 277 -18.91 -3.07 -8.86
C PRO A 277 -17.47 -2.57 -8.76
N ILE A 278 -17.26 -1.29 -9.05
CA ILE A 278 -16.00 -0.58 -8.78
C ILE A 278 -16.26 0.53 -7.76
N ILE A 279 -15.53 0.50 -6.66
CA ILE A 279 -15.69 1.38 -5.51
C ILE A 279 -14.52 2.39 -5.49
N LEU A 280 -14.82 3.68 -5.41
CA LEU A 280 -13.81 4.74 -5.35
C LEU A 280 -13.75 5.33 -3.94
N MET A 281 -12.66 5.06 -3.21
CA MET A 281 -12.48 5.53 -1.83
C MET A 281 -12.00 7.00 -1.74
N GLY A 282 -11.73 7.65 -2.87
CA GLY A 282 -11.27 9.04 -2.92
C GLY A 282 -12.39 10.07 -2.73
N CYS A 283 -12.09 11.17 -2.03
CA CYS A 283 -12.98 12.32 -1.84
C CYS A 283 -13.58 12.84 -3.16
N LYS A 284 -14.86 13.20 -3.15
CA LYS A 284 -15.56 13.90 -4.27
C LYS A 284 -15.44 13.23 -5.64
N SER A 285 -15.16 11.93 -5.68
CA SER A 285 -14.96 11.20 -6.94
C SER A 285 -16.26 11.13 -7.79
N ALA A 286 -17.44 11.30 -7.16
CA ALA A 286 -18.76 11.27 -7.80
C ALA A 286 -19.32 12.63 -8.23
N ARG A 287 -18.48 13.67 -8.40
CA ARG A 287 -18.93 14.97 -8.90
C ARG A 287 -19.57 14.82 -10.30
N PRO A 288 -20.64 15.58 -10.64
CA PRO A 288 -21.15 15.61 -12.02
C PRO A 288 -20.03 15.89 -13.03
N GLU A 289 -20.02 15.15 -14.13
CA GLU A 289 -18.99 15.21 -15.18
C GLU A 289 -17.57 14.80 -14.74
N GLY A 290 -17.45 14.24 -13.53
CA GLY A 290 -16.21 13.82 -12.91
C GLY A 290 -15.71 12.43 -13.34
N VAL A 291 -14.69 11.94 -12.63
CA VAL A 291 -14.00 10.70 -12.97
C VAL A 291 -14.85 9.45 -12.79
N ALA A 292 -15.77 9.41 -11.80
CA ALA A 292 -16.67 8.27 -11.62
C ALA A 292 -17.61 8.09 -12.82
N GLU A 293 -18.24 9.16 -13.29
CA GLU A 293 -19.12 9.15 -14.47
C GLU A 293 -18.34 8.77 -15.73
N ALA A 294 -17.10 9.26 -15.85
CA ALA A 294 -16.22 8.87 -16.95
C ALA A 294 -15.86 7.38 -16.93
N LEU A 295 -15.59 6.82 -15.75
CA LEU A 295 -15.31 5.40 -15.57
C LEU A 295 -16.52 4.54 -15.90
N GLU A 296 -17.71 4.90 -15.42
CA GLU A 296 -18.95 4.20 -15.73
C GLU A 296 -19.16 4.14 -17.25
N ASN A 297 -19.09 5.29 -17.93
CA ASN A 297 -19.28 5.37 -19.38
C ASN A 297 -18.22 4.56 -20.15
N ALA A 298 -16.98 4.57 -19.68
CA ALA A 298 -15.88 3.87 -20.35
C ALA A 298 -15.93 2.35 -20.14
N LEU A 299 -16.36 1.90 -18.95
CA LEU A 299 -16.30 0.51 -18.54
C LEU A 299 -17.65 -0.22 -18.68
N ASN A 300 -18.76 0.51 -18.65
CA ASN A 300 -20.11 -0.03 -18.54
C ASN A 300 -20.26 -0.99 -17.34
N LEU A 301 -19.76 -0.54 -16.19
CA LEU A 301 -19.80 -1.24 -14.90
C LEU A 301 -20.35 -0.30 -13.82
N PRO A 302 -21.04 -0.81 -12.78
CA PRO A 302 -21.49 0.00 -11.66
C PRO A 302 -20.31 0.68 -10.96
N ILE A 303 -20.37 1.99 -10.79
CA ILE A 303 -19.36 2.77 -10.04
C ILE A 303 -19.99 3.30 -8.76
N ILE A 304 -19.37 3.06 -7.61
CA ILE A 304 -19.81 3.55 -6.31
C ILE A 304 -18.78 4.54 -5.79
N ALA A 305 -19.20 5.79 -5.53
CA ALA A 305 -18.27 6.85 -5.16
C ALA A 305 -18.93 7.90 -4.26
N ALA A 306 -18.11 8.62 -3.49
CA ALA A 306 -18.56 9.72 -2.64
C ALA A 306 -18.78 11.01 -3.43
N THR A 307 -19.87 11.73 -3.17
CA THR A 307 -20.11 13.06 -3.76
C THR A 307 -19.42 14.19 -3.01
N GLU A 308 -19.02 13.95 -1.76
CA GLU A 308 -18.42 14.93 -0.86
C GLU A 308 -17.03 14.51 -0.39
N ASN A 309 -16.40 15.31 0.47
CA ASN A 309 -15.13 14.92 1.09
C ASN A 309 -15.39 13.76 2.07
N THR A 310 -14.44 12.85 2.18
CA THR A 310 -14.54 11.66 3.03
C THR A 310 -13.27 11.47 3.83
N THR A 311 -13.41 11.02 5.06
CA THR A 311 -12.29 10.62 5.94
C THR A 311 -12.06 9.12 5.91
N SER A 312 -13.13 8.33 5.79
CA SER A 312 -13.06 6.86 5.77
C SER A 312 -14.30 6.26 5.08
N SER A 313 -14.30 4.94 4.88
CA SER A 313 -15.43 4.23 4.29
C SER A 313 -15.74 2.92 5.01
N GLN A 314 -16.97 2.46 4.88
CA GLN A 314 -17.36 1.12 5.29
C GLN A 314 -17.96 0.41 4.09
N ILE A 315 -17.31 -0.67 3.66
CA ILE A 315 -17.74 -1.49 2.53
C ILE A 315 -18.30 -2.80 3.07
N THR A 316 -19.56 -3.10 2.74
CA THR A 316 -20.25 -4.32 3.15
C THR A 316 -20.69 -5.12 1.92
N PHE A 317 -20.26 -6.37 1.81
CA PHE A 317 -20.77 -7.32 0.81
C PHE A 317 -22.09 -7.92 1.31
N THR A 318 -23.22 -7.44 0.77
CA THR A 318 -24.56 -7.78 1.26
C THR A 318 -25.09 -9.10 0.71
N SER A 319 -24.66 -9.49 -0.49
CA SER A 319 -24.98 -10.78 -1.08
C SER A 319 -23.97 -11.17 -2.17
N TRP A 320 -23.94 -12.45 -2.56
CA TRP A 320 -23.06 -12.98 -3.60
C TRP A 320 -23.89 -13.67 -4.68
N GLY A 321 -23.73 -13.23 -5.93
CA GLY A 321 -24.38 -13.83 -7.09
C GLY A 321 -23.81 -15.20 -7.47
N LYS A 322 -24.41 -15.84 -8.49
CA LYS A 322 -23.99 -17.17 -8.98
C LYS A 322 -22.55 -17.22 -9.49
N ASP A 323 -22.02 -16.10 -9.96
CA ASP A 323 -20.66 -15.96 -10.49
C ASP A 323 -19.70 -15.28 -9.49
N PHE A 324 -20.01 -15.32 -8.19
CA PHE A 324 -19.25 -14.63 -7.14
C PHE A 324 -19.17 -13.10 -7.28
N VAL A 325 -20.03 -12.49 -8.09
CA VAL A 325 -20.15 -11.03 -8.16
C VAL A 325 -20.94 -10.54 -6.93
N PRO A 326 -20.38 -9.65 -6.09
CA PRO A 326 -21.07 -9.19 -4.90
C PRO A 326 -22.06 -8.07 -5.19
N THR A 327 -23.12 -8.00 -4.39
CA THR A 327 -23.84 -6.75 -4.14
C THR A 327 -23.15 -6.02 -2.98
N VAL A 328 -22.96 -4.71 -3.12
CA VAL A 328 -22.17 -3.92 -2.17
C VAL A 328 -23.03 -2.79 -1.61
N ASP A 329 -22.98 -2.62 -0.30
CA ASP A 329 -23.37 -1.37 0.38
C ASP A 329 -22.09 -0.63 0.78
N VAL A 330 -21.99 0.66 0.43
CA VAL A 330 -20.84 1.49 0.79
C VAL A 330 -21.34 2.71 1.54
N LYS A 331 -20.78 2.93 2.72
CA LYS A 331 -21.01 4.13 3.51
C LYS A 331 -19.74 4.95 3.55
N TYR A 332 -19.82 6.17 3.08
CA TYR A 332 -18.73 7.13 3.18
C TYR A 332 -18.95 8.03 4.39
N PHE A 333 -17.89 8.36 5.11
CA PHE A 333 -17.96 9.19 6.31
C PHE A 333 -17.14 10.46 6.13
N GLN A 334 -17.62 11.56 6.70
CA GLN A 334 -16.85 12.75 7.00
C GLN A 334 -16.99 13.01 8.50
N GLU A 335 -15.89 12.80 9.25
CA GLU A 335 -15.94 12.74 10.71
C GLU A 335 -16.95 11.66 11.16
N GLU A 336 -17.92 12.00 12.01
CA GLU A 336 -18.95 11.07 12.48
C GLU A 336 -20.20 11.00 11.57
N ASN A 337 -20.25 11.79 10.48
CA ASN A 337 -21.44 11.90 9.63
C ASN A 337 -21.30 11.07 8.35
N VAL A 338 -22.35 10.32 8.01
CA VAL A 338 -22.47 9.65 6.72
C VAL A 338 -22.72 10.70 5.63
N VAL A 339 -21.92 10.69 4.57
CA VAL A 339 -22.10 11.58 3.41
C VAL A 339 -22.80 10.86 2.25
N PRO A 340 -23.41 11.60 1.31
CA PRO A 340 -24.16 10.98 0.23
C PRO A 340 -23.26 10.10 -0.66
N THR A 341 -23.73 8.86 -0.85
CA THR A 341 -23.14 7.90 -1.77
C THR A 341 -23.87 7.99 -3.09
N LYS A 342 -23.13 8.03 -4.20
CA LYS A 342 -23.73 7.89 -5.53
C LYS A 342 -23.33 6.56 -6.13
N ILE A 343 -24.35 5.77 -6.47
CA ILE A 343 -24.22 4.59 -7.30
C ILE A 343 -24.59 5.01 -8.71
N PHE A 344 -23.63 4.88 -9.61
CA PHE A 344 -23.81 5.06 -11.03
C PHE A 344 -24.31 3.71 -11.59
N SER A 345 -25.41 3.74 -12.36
CA SER A 345 -26.19 2.61 -12.92
C SER A 345 -27.29 1.96 -12.06
N GLU A 346 -28.21 2.74 -11.47
CA GLU A 346 -29.49 2.18 -10.97
C GLU A 346 -30.57 1.99 -12.05
N GLU A 347 -30.39 2.54 -13.26
CA GLU A 347 -31.33 2.34 -14.37
C GLU A 347 -30.89 1.12 -15.22
N ASP A 348 -31.74 0.07 -15.23
CA ASP A 348 -31.75 -1.09 -16.14
C ASP A 348 -30.85 -2.33 -15.84
N PHE A 349 -30.89 -2.86 -14.62
CA PHE A 349 -30.52 -4.27 -14.33
C PHE A 349 -31.68 -5.14 -13.82
N ASN A 350 -32.91 -4.87 -14.27
CA ASN A 350 -34.06 -5.76 -14.08
C ASN A 350 -34.21 -6.80 -15.20
#